data_AF-A0A2V8J3M6-F1
#
_entry.id   AF-A0A2V8J3M6-F1
#
_cell.length_a   1.000
_cell.length_b   1.000
_cell.length_c   1.000
_cell.angle_alpha   90.00
_cell.angle_beta   90.00
_cell.angle_gamma   90.00
#
_symmetry.space_group_name_H-M   'P 1'
#
loop_
_entity.id
_entity.type
_entity.pdbx_description
1 polymer ?
#
loop_
_entity_poly.entity_id
_entity_poly.type
_entity_poly.pdbx_seq_one_letter_code
_entity_poly.pdbx_strand_id
1 'polypeptide(L)'
;MTREPRVLRQRFEEELRDRVRARAVDLRDSTSSATAPAGALTIDVVAGPFTLGAIDAVFDEATSLDEWDLQLLESARQLAAIVLLLERAQRAGFCTVPRTRPDGAAPIIGSSPGMRAVRERMERIALTDFTVLIEGLIGR
;
A
#
# COMPACT_ATOMS: atom_id res chain seq x y z
N MET A 1 11.48 11.38 9.40
CA MET A 1 10.07 11.56 9.80
C MET A 1 9.25 10.77 8.78
N THR A 2 8.84 9.55 9.12
CA THR A 2 8.37 8.54 8.14
C THR A 2 7.14 7.79 8.67
N ARG A 3 6.26 8.50 9.39
CA ARG A 3 5.14 7.92 10.17
C ARG A 3 3.74 8.18 9.59
N GLU A 4 3.62 8.90 8.48
CA GLU A 4 2.32 9.33 7.95
C GLU A 4 1.32 8.21 7.58
N PRO A 5 1.71 7.05 7.01
CA PRO A 5 0.72 6.07 6.54
C PRO A 5 0.01 5.33 7.68
N ARG A 6 0.78 4.87 8.68
CA ARG A 6 0.25 4.13 9.82
C ARG A 6 -0.66 4.99 10.67
N VAL A 7 -0.32 6.27 10.80
CA VAL A 7 -1.17 7.25 11.49
C VAL A 7 -2.47 7.48 10.72
N LEU A 8 -2.42 7.53 9.39
CA LEU A 8 -3.61 7.71 8.56
C LEU A 8 -4.53 6.49 8.62
N ARG A 9 -3.97 5.28 8.55
CA ARG A 9 -4.72 4.04 8.78
C ARG A 9 -5.34 4.00 10.18
N GLN A 10 -4.55 4.27 11.22
CA GLN A 10 -5.05 4.27 12.60
C GLN A 10 -6.20 5.28 12.78
N ARG A 11 -6.05 6.49 12.24
CA ARG A 11 -7.13 7.50 12.28
C ARG A 11 -8.37 7.04 11.53
N PHE A 12 -8.21 6.41 10.37
CA PHE A 12 -9.33 5.87 9.62
C PHE A 12 -10.08 4.80 10.44
N GLU A 13 -9.37 3.86 11.06
CA GLU A 13 -9.96 2.81 11.89
C GLU A 13 -10.66 3.38 13.13
N GLU A 14 -10.06 4.36 13.81
CA GLU A 14 -10.63 5.06 14.96
C GLU A 14 -11.91 5.84 14.58
N GLU A 15 -11.84 6.65 13.53
CA GLU A 15 -12.97 7.47 13.06
C GLU A 15 -14.14 6.64 12.52
N LEU A 16 -13.85 5.47 11.92
CA LEU A 16 -14.89 4.55 11.45
C LEU A 16 -15.52 3.79 12.62
N ARG A 17 -14.71 3.39 13.60
CA ARG A 17 -15.19 2.75 14.84
C ARG A 17 -16.19 3.65 15.58
N ASP A 18 -15.84 4.91 15.76
CA ASP A 18 -16.66 5.88 16.49
C ASP A 18 -17.98 6.17 15.79
N ARG A 19 -17.99 6.26 14.45
CA ARG A 19 -19.21 6.57 13.69
C ARG A 19 -20.17 5.39 13.56
N VAL A 20 -19.66 4.18 13.28
CA VAL A 20 -20.50 2.97 13.11
C VAL A 20 -20.77 2.29 14.47
N ARG A 21 -20.30 2.88 15.58
CA ARG A 21 -20.42 2.33 16.94
C ARG A 21 -19.94 0.88 17.05
N ALA A 22 -18.92 0.54 16.26
CA ALA A 22 -18.32 -0.78 16.27
C ALA A 22 -17.43 -0.94 17.52
N ARG A 23 -17.33 -2.16 18.05
CA ARG A 23 -16.41 -2.49 19.14
C ARG A 23 -14.96 -2.42 18.69
N ALA A 24 -14.69 -2.94 17.50
CA ALA A 24 -13.38 -2.90 16.87
C ALA A 24 -13.53 -2.80 15.36
N VAL A 25 -12.58 -2.10 14.75
CA VAL A 25 -12.47 -1.97 13.29
C VAL A 25 -11.00 -2.19 12.96
N ASP A 26 -10.72 -3.05 11.99
CA ASP A 26 -9.39 -3.30 11.45
C ASP A 26 -9.43 -3.27 9.92
N LEU A 27 -8.44 -2.61 9.30
CA LEU A 27 -8.31 -2.54 7.86
C LEU A 27 -7.27 -3.55 7.36
N ARG A 28 -7.70 -4.71 6.88
CA ARG A 28 -6.78 -5.72 6.37
C ARG A 28 -6.31 -5.39 4.95
N ASP A 29 -5.00 -5.50 4.73
CA ASP A 29 -4.38 -5.49 3.40
C ASP A 29 -4.41 -6.94 2.85
N SER A 30 -4.77 -7.17 1.59
CA SER A 30 -4.80 -8.52 1.00
C SER A 30 -3.43 -9.21 0.94
N THR A 31 -2.34 -8.45 1.13
CA THR A 31 -0.99 -9.00 1.30
C THR A 31 -0.67 -9.43 2.74
N SER A 32 -1.53 -9.08 3.71
CA SER A 32 -1.38 -9.45 5.11
C SER A 32 -2.15 -10.74 5.41
N SER A 33 -1.49 -11.71 6.03
CA SER A 33 -2.08 -13.01 6.39
C SER A 33 -3.02 -12.95 7.61
N ALA A 34 -3.49 -11.76 8.01
CA ALA A 34 -4.36 -11.60 9.16
C ALA A 34 -5.76 -12.19 8.88
N THR A 35 -6.14 -13.20 9.67
CA THR A 35 -7.47 -13.81 9.61
C THR A 35 -8.51 -12.91 10.28
N ALA A 36 -9.70 -12.81 9.70
CA ALA A 36 -10.82 -12.06 10.27
C ALA A 36 -11.19 -12.62 11.66
N PRO A 37 -11.45 -11.76 12.65
CA PRO A 37 -11.97 -12.23 13.93
C PRO A 37 -13.37 -12.86 13.77
N ALA A 38 -13.63 -13.95 14.50
CA ALA A 38 -14.92 -14.64 14.44
C ALA A 38 -16.05 -13.70 14.89
N GLY A 39 -17.08 -13.54 14.05
CA GLY A 39 -18.21 -12.63 14.30
C GLY A 39 -18.02 -11.19 13.76
N ALA A 40 -16.96 -10.92 13.01
CA ALA A 40 -16.78 -9.64 12.33
C ALA A 40 -17.56 -9.56 11.01
N LEU A 41 -18.19 -8.41 10.76
CA LEU A 41 -18.65 -8.04 9.43
C LEU A 41 -17.42 -7.71 8.58
N THR A 42 -17.19 -8.50 7.54
CA THR A 42 -16.10 -8.28 6.58
C THR A 42 -16.65 -7.58 5.35
N ILE A 43 -16.05 -6.45 4.97
CA ILE A 43 -16.41 -5.68 3.77
C ILE A 43 -15.19 -5.61 2.87
N ASP A 44 -15.29 -6.17 1.67
CA ASP A 44 -14.17 -6.18 0.72
C ASP A 44 -13.87 -4.76 0.21
N VAL A 45 -12.61 -4.37 0.31
CA VAL A 45 -12.11 -3.11 -0.22
C VAL A 45 -11.61 -3.35 -1.64
N VAL A 46 -12.47 -3.01 -2.62
CA VAL A 46 -12.16 -3.16 -4.05
C VAL A 46 -11.78 -1.83 -4.71
N ALA A 47 -10.81 -1.88 -5.62
CA ALA A 47 -10.45 -0.80 -6.54
C ALA A 47 -10.52 -1.32 -7.98
N GLY A 48 -11.63 -1.02 -8.65
CA GLY A 48 -11.94 -1.61 -9.96
C GLY A 48 -12.06 -3.14 -9.84
N PRO A 49 -11.36 -3.93 -10.68
CA PRO A 49 -11.44 -5.39 -10.63
C PRO A 49 -10.58 -6.02 -9.54
N PHE A 50 -9.84 -5.24 -8.75
CA PHE A 50 -8.88 -5.76 -7.76
C PHE A 50 -9.38 -5.61 -6.33
N THR A 51 -9.30 -6.69 -5.55
CA THR A 51 -9.49 -6.64 -4.10
C THR A 51 -8.18 -6.25 -3.42
N LEU A 52 -8.17 -5.04 -2.84
CA LEU A 52 -7.01 -4.51 -2.13
C LEU A 52 -6.90 -5.06 -0.71
N GLY A 53 -8.03 -5.48 -0.12
CA GLY A 53 -8.11 -5.83 1.27
C GLY A 53 -9.55 -5.96 1.74
N ALA A 54 -9.76 -5.89 3.05
CA ALA A 54 -11.09 -5.90 3.66
C ALA A 54 -11.13 -5.04 4.92
N ILE A 55 -12.28 -4.44 5.21
CA ILE A 55 -12.58 -3.81 6.50
C ILE A 55 -13.29 -4.86 7.35
N ASP A 56 -12.72 -5.19 8.49
CA ASP A 56 -13.38 -6.02 9.49
C ASP A 56 -13.95 -5.13 10.57
N ALA A 57 -15.26 -5.15 10.74
CA ALA A 57 -15.95 -4.45 11.82
C ALA A 57 -16.59 -5.46 12.77
N VAL A 58 -16.20 -5.43 14.04
CA VAL A 58 -16.79 -6.25 15.10
C VAL A 58 -17.85 -5.41 15.81
N PHE A 59 -19.08 -5.88 15.76
CA PHE A 59 -20.21 -5.25 16.45
C PHE A 59 -20.55 -6.01 17.73
N ASP A 60 -21.17 -5.32 18.68
CA ASP A 60 -21.79 -5.97 19.83
C ASP A 60 -23.13 -6.60 19.39
N GLU A 61 -23.54 -7.71 20.01
CA GLU A 61 -24.72 -8.51 19.59
C GLU A 61 -26.04 -7.69 19.63
N ALA A 62 -26.06 -6.56 20.34
CA ALA A 62 -27.18 -5.64 20.44
C ALA A 62 -27.20 -4.53 19.36
N THR A 63 -26.20 -4.46 18.48
CA THR A 63 -26.05 -3.36 17.50
C THR A 63 -26.68 -3.76 16.16
N SER A 64 -27.86 -3.21 15.86
CA SER A 64 -28.42 -3.29 14.52
C SER A 64 -27.81 -2.21 13.64
N LEU A 65 -27.23 -2.59 12.50
CA LEU A 65 -26.82 -1.65 11.46
C LEU A 65 -28.05 -1.07 10.79
N ASP A 66 -28.14 0.26 10.75
CA ASP A 66 -29.18 0.95 10.00
C ASP A 66 -28.74 1.23 8.54
N GLU A 67 -29.63 1.81 7.74
CA GLU A 67 -29.34 2.14 6.35
C GLU A 67 -28.22 3.21 6.23
N TRP A 68 -28.13 4.13 7.20
CA TRP A 68 -27.09 5.15 7.24
C TRP A 68 -25.72 4.55 7.55
N ASP A 69 -25.65 3.57 8.44
CA ASP A 69 -24.45 2.83 8.78
C ASP A 69 -23.92 2.07 7.56
N LEU A 70 -24.81 1.41 6.81
CA LEU A 70 -24.46 0.72 5.57
C LEU A 70 -23.93 1.70 4.52
N GLN A 71 -24.58 2.86 4.35
CA GLN A 71 -24.14 3.90 3.42
C GLN A 71 -22.78 4.50 3.82
N LEU A 72 -22.57 4.68 5.12
CA LEU A 72 -21.31 5.14 5.67
C LEU A 72 -20.19 4.11 5.44
N LEU A 73 -20.46 2.83 5.67
CA LEU A 73 -19.50 1.74 5.41
C LEU A 73 -19.12 1.66 3.94
N GLU A 74 -20.07 1.83 3.02
CA GLU A 74 -19.80 1.86 1.58
C GLU A 74 -18.94 3.08 1.18
N SER A 75 -19.20 4.24 1.80
CA SER A 75 -18.38 5.43 1.60
C SER A 75 -16.97 5.23 2.18
N ALA A 76 -16.88 4.60 3.36
CA ALA A 76 -15.62 4.28 4.02
C ALA A 76 -14.80 3.26 3.22
N ARG A 77 -15.45 2.31 2.52
CA ARG A 77 -14.80 1.36 1.60
C ARG A 77 -13.96 2.07 0.54
N GLN A 78 -14.46 3.17 -0.02
CA GLN A 78 -13.73 3.94 -1.04
C GLN A 78 -12.51 4.66 -0.45
N LEU A 79 -12.64 5.22 0.76
CA LEU A 79 -11.51 5.84 1.46
C LEU A 79 -10.47 4.80 1.86
N ALA A 80 -10.90 3.63 2.35
CA ALA A 80 -10.02 2.52 2.69
C ALA A 80 -9.19 2.06 1.49
N ALA A 81 -9.76 2.05 0.28
CA ALA A 81 -9.01 1.75 -0.93
C ALA A 81 -7.85 2.72 -1.14
N ILE A 82 -8.07 4.02 -0.93
CA ILE A 82 -7.03 5.05 -1.02
C ILE A 82 -5.96 4.86 0.05
N VAL A 83 -6.36 4.58 1.30
CA VAL A 83 -5.43 4.29 2.40
C VAL A 83 -4.52 3.12 2.04
N LEU A 84 -5.10 1.99 1.61
CA LEU A 84 -4.34 0.80 1.24
C LEU A 84 -3.41 1.05 0.04
N LEU A 85 -3.86 1.81 -0.96
CA LEU A 85 -3.03 2.18 -2.10
C LEU A 85 -1.85 3.07 -1.70
N LEU A 86 -2.05 4.03 -0.80
CA LEU A 86 -0.98 4.87 -0.26
C LEU A 86 0.03 4.04 0.55
N GLU A 87 -0.44 3.13 1.41
CA GLU A 87 0.44 2.22 2.16
C GLU A 87 1.28 1.35 1.23
N ARG A 88 0.66 0.78 0.18
CA ARG A 88 1.35 -0.01 -0.84
C ARG A 88 2.33 0.82 -1.65
N ALA A 89 1.96 2.01 -2.08
CA ALA A 89 2.83 2.92 -2.82
C ALA A 89 4.05 3.32 -1.98
N GLN A 90 3.87 3.56 -0.68
CA GLN A 90 4.98 3.83 0.22
C GLN A 90 5.87 2.61 0.46
N ARG A 91 5.28 1.41 0.63
CA ARG A 91 6.03 0.14 0.76
C ARG A 91 6.85 -0.16 -0.50
N ALA A 92 6.31 0.12 -1.67
CA ALA A 92 6.98 0.00 -2.96
C ALA A 92 7.91 1.19 -3.27
N GLY A 93 8.05 2.16 -2.37
CA GLY A 93 8.99 3.29 -2.48
C GLY A 93 8.54 4.45 -3.37
N PHE A 94 7.34 4.41 -3.94
CA PHE A 94 6.79 5.43 -4.87
C PHE A 94 6.50 6.78 -4.21
N CYS A 95 6.21 6.81 -2.91
CA CYS A 95 5.90 8.05 -2.18
C CYS A 95 7.01 8.50 -1.24
N THR A 96 8.25 8.05 -1.46
CA THR A 96 9.39 8.68 -0.79
C THR A 96 9.62 10.03 -1.47
N VAL A 97 9.47 11.13 -0.73
CA VAL A 97 10.04 12.43 -1.10
C VAL A 97 11.46 12.15 -1.63
N PRO A 98 11.87 12.69 -2.79
CA PRO A 98 13.18 12.37 -3.36
C PRO A 98 14.25 12.90 -2.41
N ARG A 99 14.65 12.08 -1.45
CA ARG A 99 15.98 12.17 -0.86
C ARG A 99 16.87 11.85 -2.04
N THR A 100 17.74 12.78 -2.41
CA THR A 100 18.82 12.58 -3.37
C THR A 100 19.40 11.20 -3.13
N ARG A 101 18.97 10.24 -3.94
CA ARG A 101 19.23 8.83 -3.70
C ARG A 101 20.73 8.66 -3.94
N PRO A 102 21.52 8.16 -2.99
CA PRO A 102 22.86 7.76 -3.35
C PRO A 102 22.71 6.72 -4.45
N ASP A 103 23.40 6.99 -5.56
CA ASP A 103 23.53 6.17 -6.77
C ASP A 103 23.36 4.67 -6.44
N GLY A 104 22.21 4.10 -6.83
CA GLY A 104 21.85 2.73 -6.49
C GLY A 104 22.55 1.69 -7.38
N ALA A 105 23.08 2.15 -8.51
CA ALA A 105 24.09 1.40 -9.25
C ALA A 105 25.43 1.65 -8.55
N ALA A 106 26.20 0.59 -8.30
CA ALA A 106 27.63 0.75 -8.02
C ALA A 106 28.22 1.73 -9.07
N PRO A 107 29.10 2.67 -8.70
CA PRO A 107 29.47 3.79 -9.56
C PRO A 107 29.95 3.28 -10.92
N ILE A 108 29.08 3.37 -11.92
CA ILE A 108 29.42 2.96 -13.28
C ILE A 108 30.44 3.98 -13.79
N ILE A 109 31.68 3.55 -13.96
CA ILE A 109 32.78 4.38 -14.44
C ILE A 109 32.54 4.66 -15.93
N GLY A 110 32.21 5.91 -16.26
CA GLY A 110 31.99 6.37 -17.64
C GLY A 110 30.82 7.34 -17.75
N SER A 111 31.03 8.47 -18.42
CA SER A 111 30.05 9.54 -18.60
C SER A 111 29.54 9.68 -20.04
N SER A 112 29.92 8.75 -20.92
CA SER A 112 29.48 8.76 -22.32
C SER A 112 27.96 8.59 -22.43
N PRO A 113 27.33 9.05 -23.52
CA PRO A 113 25.89 8.89 -23.71
C PRO A 113 25.41 7.45 -23.60
N GLY A 114 26.18 6.49 -24.11
CA GLY A 114 25.89 5.06 -23.97
C GLY A 114 25.93 4.59 -22.52
N MET A 115 26.94 5.01 -21.75
CA MET A 115 27.06 4.66 -20.32
C MET A 115 25.93 5.28 -19.48
N ARG A 116 25.47 6.48 -19.83
CA ARG A 116 24.31 7.10 -19.18
C ARG A 116 23.01 6.36 -19.47
N ALA A 117 22.80 5.94 -20.71
CA ALA A 117 21.64 5.14 -21.09
C ALA A 117 21.62 3.77 -20.38
N VAL A 118 22.78 3.13 -20.23
CA VAL A 118 22.92 1.89 -19.44
C VAL A 118 22.56 2.13 -17.97
N ARG A 119 23.09 3.21 -17.38
CA ARG A 119 22.77 3.62 -16.00
C ARG A 119 21.27 3.80 -15.77
N GLU A 120 20.62 4.62 -16.59
CA GLU A 120 19.17 4.88 -16.49
C GLU A 120 18.34 3.58 -16.61
N ARG A 121 18.80 2.63 -17.43
CA ARG A 121 18.13 1.34 -17.60
C ARG A 121 18.35 0.43 -16.38
N MET A 122 19.56 0.38 -15.83
CA MET A 122 19.86 -0.39 -14.62
C MET A 122 19.11 0.13 -13.40
N GLU A 123 19.01 1.45 -13.22
CA GLU A 123 18.25 2.07 -12.14
C GLU A 123 16.76 1.70 -12.17
N ARG A 124 16.18 1.61 -13.38
CA ARG A 124 14.79 1.22 -13.57
C ARG A 124 14.54 -0.24 -13.22
N ILE A 125 15.49 -1.12 -13.56
CA ILE A 125 15.34 -2.56 -13.31
C ILE A 125 15.72 -2.93 -11.87
N ALA A 126 16.61 -2.19 -11.21
CA ALA A 126 16.99 -2.41 -9.81
C ALA A 126 15.81 -2.28 -8.82
N LEU A 127 14.67 -1.73 -9.25
CA LEU A 127 13.43 -1.64 -8.48
C LEU A 127 12.51 -2.84 -8.64
N THR A 128 12.93 -3.87 -9.37
CA THR A 128 12.10 -5.02 -9.76
C THR A 128 12.85 -6.34 -9.56
N ASP A 129 12.12 -7.45 -9.39
CA ASP A 129 12.69 -8.79 -9.20
C ASP A 129 13.09 -9.48 -10.52
N PHE A 130 13.40 -8.72 -11.57
CA PHE A 130 13.77 -9.28 -12.88
C PHE A 130 15.25 -9.67 -12.96
N THR A 131 15.51 -10.86 -13.49
CA THR A 131 16.85 -11.28 -13.91
C THR A 131 17.19 -10.63 -15.26
N VAL A 132 18.40 -10.05 -15.37
CA VAL A 132 18.87 -9.34 -16.57
C VAL A 132 20.12 -9.99 -17.12
N LEU A 133 20.19 -10.17 -18.44
CA LEU A 133 21.41 -10.54 -19.16
C LEU A 133 22.18 -9.27 -19.56
N ILE A 134 23.47 -9.24 -19.24
CA ILE A 134 24.38 -8.16 -19.65
C ILE A 134 25.30 -8.70 -20.74
N GLU A 135 25.22 -8.12 -21.93
CA GLU A 135 26.09 -8.43 -23.05
C GLU A 135 27.08 -7.28 -23.25
N GLY A 136 28.36 -7.60 -23.41
CA GLY A 136 29.41 -6.62 -23.62
C GLY A 136 30.77 -7.27 -23.84
N LEU A 137 31.70 -6.50 -24.37
CA LEU A 137 33.10 -6.92 -24.48
C LEU A 137 33.78 -6.84 -23.11
N ILE A 138 34.75 -7.72 -22.87
CA ILE A 138 35.54 -7.73 -21.63
C ILE A 138 36.40 -6.46 -21.59
N GLY A 139 36.36 -5.74 -20.47
CA GLY A 139 37.19 -4.55 -20.25
C GLY A 139 38.68 -4.89 -20.36
N ARG A 140 39.45 -4.04 -21.05
CA ARG A 140 40.89 -4.22 -21.28
C ARG A 140 41.70 -3.27 -20.42
#